data_AF-A0A537XN43-F1
#
_entry.id   AF-A0A537XN43-F1
#
_cell.length_a   1.000
_cell.length_b   1.000
_cell.length_c   1.000
_cell.angle_alpha   90.00
_cell.angle_beta   90.00
_cell.angle_gamma   90.00
#
_symmetry.space_group_name_H-M   'P 1'
#
loop_
_entity.id
_entity.type
_entity.pdbx_description
1 polymer ?
#
loop_
_entity_poly.entity_id
_entity_poly.type
_entity_poly.pdbx_seq_one_letter_code
_entity_poly.pdbx_strand_id
1 'polypeptide(L)' 'MRVDATSYGDATCRIVGWARGRESRYVCVASVNNVMQSYDAPAFRRLMNDADLVTPDGMPLVWGLRSLGAPGA' A
#
# COMPACT_ATOMS: atom_id res chain seq x y z
N MET A 1 -4.47 3.81 -8.61
CA MET A 1 -4.69 3.23 -7.28
C MET A 1 -3.78 3.97 -6.30
N ARG A 2 -4.22 4.20 -5.05
CA ARG A 2 -3.38 4.76 -3.99
C ARG A 2 -2.40 3.69 -3.52
N VAL A 3 -1.13 4.05 -3.38
CA VAL A 3 -0.10 3.23 -2.73
C VAL A 3 0.59 4.15 -1.73
N ASP A 4 0.70 3.71 -0.48
CA ASP A 4 1.36 4.49 0.56
C ASP A 4 2.87 4.38 0.40
N ALA A 5 3.57 5.52 0.51
CA ALA A 5 5.02 5.56 0.51
C ALA A 5 5.55 5.09 1.88
N THR A 6 5.66 3.78 2.05
CA THR A 6 6.12 3.16 3.31
C THR A 6 7.27 2.20 3.07
N SER A 7 8.26 2.23 3.96
CA SER A 7 9.21 1.13 4.09
C SER A 7 8.63 -0.01 4.92
N TYR A 8 9.27 -1.18 4.89
CA TYR A 8 8.91 -2.30 5.77
C TYR A 8 8.89 -1.92 7.26
N GLY A 9 9.85 -1.11 7.71
CA GLY A 9 9.93 -0.67 9.10
C GLY A 9 8.77 0.24 9.48
N ASP A 10 8.44 1.22 8.63
CA ASP A 10 7.31 2.13 8.83
C ASP A 10 5.97 1.38 8.83
N ALA A 11 5.74 0.53 7.81
CA ALA A 11 4.52 -0.27 7.71
C ALA A 11 4.35 -1.19 8.93
N THR A 12 5.41 -1.90 9.33
CA THR A 12 5.38 -2.79 10.51
C THR A 12 5.09 -2.01 11.78
N CYS A 13 5.72 -0.86 11.98
CA CYS A 13 5.50 -0.01 13.15
C CYS A 13 4.03 0.42 13.25
N ARG A 14 3.41 0.85 12.14
CA ARG A 14 2.00 1.23 12.08
C ARG A 14 1.07 0.05 12.40
N ILE A 15 1.30 -1.10 11.76
CA ILE A 15 0.47 -2.31 11.95
C ILE A 15 0.55 -2.79 13.40
N VAL A 16 1.75 -2.83 13.98
CA VAL A 16 1.93 -3.21 15.39
C VAL A 16 1.29 -2.18 16.32
N GLY A 17 1.35 -0.89 15.99
CA GLY A 17 0.64 0.17 16.70
C GLY A 17 -0.87 -0.08 16.74
N TRP A 18 -1.48 -0.33 15.59
CA TRP A 18 -2.92 -0.64 15.48
C TRP A 18 -3.30 -1.90 16.24
N ALA A 19 -2.50 -2.96 16.14
CA ALA A 19 -2.74 -4.20 16.86
C ALA A 19 -2.71 -3.99 18.38
N ARG A 20 -1.74 -3.21 18.89
CA ARG A 20 -1.66 -2.85 20.32
C ARG A 20 -2.81 -1.96 20.77
N GLY A 21 -3.26 -1.05 19.91
CA GLY A 21 -4.45 -0.21 20.11
C GLY A 21 -5.77 -0.98 20.03
N ARG A 22 -5.74 -2.28 19.67
CA ARG A 22 -6.93 -3.11 19.42
C ARG A 22 -7.82 -2.54 18.30
N GLU A 23 -7.22 -1.90 17.33
CA GLU A 23 -7.90 -1.33 16.17
C GLU A 23 -8.03 -2.37 15.05
N SER A 24 -9.25 -2.56 14.54
CA SER A 24 -9.46 -3.35 13.32
C SER A 24 -9.16 -2.50 12.10
N ARG A 25 -8.07 -2.83 11.40
CA ARG A 25 -7.58 -2.10 10.23
C ARG A 25 -7.41 -3.04 9.04
N TYR A 26 -7.69 -2.53 7.84
CA TYR A 26 -7.55 -3.24 6.58
C TYR A 26 -6.24 -2.85 5.89
N VAL A 27 -5.33 -3.81 5.74
CA VAL A 27 -4.03 -3.62 5.10
C VAL A 27 -3.97 -4.39 3.80
N CYS A 28 -3.58 -3.71 2.72
CA CYS A 28 -3.30 -4.30 1.42
C CYS A 28 -1.80 -4.28 1.13
N VAL A 29 -1.28 -5.43 0.71
CA VAL A 29 0.08 -5.55 0.17
C VAL A 29 -0.05 -5.52 -1.35
N ALA A 30 0.34 -4.40 -1.96
CA ALA A 30 0.09 -4.16 -3.37
C ALA A 30 1.30 -4.55 -4.20
N SER A 31 1.10 -5.40 -5.20
CA SER A 31 2.07 -5.67 -6.26
C SER A 31 1.64 -5.01 -7.59
N VAL A 32 2.44 -5.17 -8.65
CA VAL A 32 2.07 -4.73 -10.00
C VAL A 32 0.75 -5.35 -10.48
N ASN A 33 0.45 -6.60 -10.08
CA ASN A 33 -0.81 -7.24 -10.45
C ASN A 33 -2.01 -6.45 -9.93
N ASN A 34 -1.94 -5.97 -8.67
CA ASN A 34 -3.00 -5.17 -8.07
C ASN A 34 -3.16 -3.82 -8.79
N VAL A 35 -2.06 -3.24 -9.28
CA VAL A 35 -2.09 -2.00 -10.07
C VAL A 35 -2.83 -2.24 -11.39
N MET A 36 -2.49 -3.32 -12.11
CA MET A 36 -3.16 -3.67 -13.37
C MET A 36 -4.64 -3.99 -13.14
N GLN A 37 -4.96 -4.78 -12.12
CA GLN A 37 -6.36 -5.08 -11.78
C GLN A 37 -7.15 -3.84 -11.38
N SER A 38 -6.52 -2.87 -10.71
CA SER A 38 -7.14 -1.57 -10.38
C SER A 38 -7.29 -0.65 -11.59
N TYR A 39 -6.50 -0.86 -12.64
CA TYR A 39 -6.67 -0.17 -13.91
C TYR A 39 -7.88 -0.74 -14.66
N ASP A 40 -7.98 -2.07 -14.73
CA ASP A 40 -9.04 -2.76 -15.48
C ASP A 40 -10.41 -2.70 -14.79
N ALA A 41 -10.44 -2.74 -13.45
CA ALA A 41 -11.67 -2.82 -12.66
C ALA A 41 -11.81 -1.65 -11.67
N PRO A 42 -12.64 -0.63 -11.97
CA PRO A 42 -12.86 0.50 -11.07
C PRO A 42 -13.39 0.12 -9.68
N ALA A 43 -14.18 -0.96 -9.59
CA ALA A 43 -14.65 -1.48 -8.31
C ALA A 43 -13.50 -2.03 -7.44
N PHE A 44 -12.56 -2.75 -8.06
CA PHE A 44 -11.36 -3.24 -7.37
C PHE A 44 -10.47 -2.08 -6.90
N ARG A 45 -10.31 -1.05 -7.75
CA ARG A 45 -9.59 0.17 -7.36
C ARG A 45 -10.18 0.86 -6.13
N ARG A 46 -11.51 0.87 -5.99
CA ARG A 46 -12.18 1.45 -4.80
C ARG A 46 -11.82 0.65 -3.55
N LEU A 47 -11.95 -0.68 -3.60
CA LEU A 47 -11.57 -1.57 -2.49
C LEU A 47 -10.12 -1.35 -2.04
N MET A 48 -9.18 -1.28 -2.99
CA MET A 48 -7.77 -1.04 -2.66
C MET A 48 -7.57 0.36 -2.04
N ASN A 49 -8.28 1.36 -2.53
CA ASN A 49 -8.17 2.73 -2.02
C ASN A 49 -8.80 2.90 -0.63
N ASP A 50 -9.79 2.06 -0.27
CA ASP A 50 -10.48 2.07 1.03
C ASP A 50 -9.67 1.37 2.14
N ALA A 51 -8.58 0.68 1.80
CA ALA A 51 -7.66 0.13 2.80
C ALA A 51 -7.03 1.24 3.65
N ASP A 52 -6.83 0.98 4.95
CA ASP A 52 -6.15 1.89 5.88
C ASP A 52 -4.66 2.04 5.52
N LEU A 53 -4.05 0.99 4.97
CA LEU A 53 -2.67 0.98 4.49
C LEU A 53 -2.53 0.17 3.21
N VAL A 54 -1.88 0.74 2.21
CA VAL A 54 -1.51 0.04 0.98
C VAL A 54 0.01 0.04 0.82
N THR A 55 0.68 -1.03 1.24
CA THR A 55 2.15 -1.10 1.18
C THR A 55 2.62 -1.43 -0.24
N PRO A 56 3.74 -0.86 -0.71
CA PRO A 56 4.35 -1.27 -1.96
C PRO A 56 5.05 -2.62 -1.77
N ASP A 57 4.72 -3.58 -2.63
CA ASP A 57 5.38 -4.88 -2.71
C ASP A 57 5.97 -5.10 -4.11
N GLY A 58 7.24 -5.46 -4.12
CA GLY A 58 8.05 -5.62 -5.32
C GLY A 58 8.69 -4.33 -5.83
N MET A 59 9.83 -4.52 -6.51
CA MET A 59 10.68 -3.44 -7.02
C MET A 59 9.99 -2.46 -7.98
N PRO A 60 9.06 -2.87 -8.88
CA PRO A 60 8.45 -1.90 -9.79
C PRO A 60 7.66 -0.80 -9.07
N LEU A 61 6.95 -1.12 -7.98
CA LEU A 61 6.22 -0.11 -7.20
C LEU A 61 7.19 0.79 -6.44
N VAL A 62 8.25 0.21 -5.86
CA VAL A 62 9.31 0.99 -5.20
C VAL A 62 9.95 1.98 -6.17
N TRP A 63 10.31 1.54 -7.38
CA TRP A 63 10.84 2.43 -8.42
C TRP A 63 9.84 3.49 -8.86
N GLY A 64 8.57 3.13 -9.06
CA GLY A 64 7.51 4.08 -9.40
C GLY A 64 7.33 5.16 -8.32
N LEU A 65 7.29 4.77 -7.05
CA LEU A 65 7.21 5.71 -5.92
C LEU A 65 8.43 6.63 -5.85
N ARG A 66 9.64 6.10 -6.07
CA ARG A 66 10.87 6.91 -6.16
C ARG A 66 10.81 7.94 -7.27
N SER A 67 10.36 7.55 -8.46
CA SER A 67 10.18 8.46 -9.60
C SER A 67 9.12 9.54 -9.33
N LEU A 68 8.14 9.25 -8.48
CA LEU A 68 7.11 10.20 -8.04
C LEU A 68 7.56 11.08 -6.84
N GLY A 69 8.83 10.99 -6.41
CA GLY A 69 9.38 11.82 -5.33
C GLY A 69 9.28 11.21 -3.93
N ALA A 70 9.01 9.91 -3.81
CA ALA A 70 8.98 9.18 -2.54
C ALA A 70 10.19 8.22 -2.41
N PRO A 71 11.40 8.71 -2.06
CA PRO A 71 12.63 7.93 -2.06
C PRO A 71 12.73 6.88 -0.94
N GLY A 72 11.98 7.09 0.15
CA GLY A 72 11.98 6.23 1.35
C GLY A 72 10.92 5.13 1.36
N ALA A 73 10.22 4.95 0.23
CA ALA A 73 9.40 3.77 -0.01
C ALA A 73 10.27 2.54 -0.29
#